data_AF-A0A851HLJ4-F1
#
_entry.id   AF-A0A851HLJ4-F1
#
_cell.length_a   1.000
_cell.length_b   1.000
_cell.length_c   1.000
_cell.angle_alpha   90.00
_cell.angle_beta   90.00
_cell.angle_gamma   90.00
#
_symmetry.space_group_name_H-M   'P 1'
#
loop_
_entity.id
_entity.type
_entity.pdbx_description
1 polymer ?
#
loop_
_entity_poly.entity_id
_entity_poly.type
_entity_poly.pdbx_seq_one_letter_code
_entity_poly.pdbx_strand_id
1 'polypeptide(L)'
;MAGIKNFLLVFDHSKDELLEELDFGEDIEIATEAYSRFERKYADDRAIDVVLVGSDSIETVKFTHANYFPGSSQRLMHDALNLYAS
;
A
#
# COMPACT_ATOMS: atom_id res chain seq x y z
N MET A 1 2.32 19.00 13.31
CA MET A 1 2.93 18.26 12.18
C MET A 1 2.20 16.94 12.10
N ALA A 2 1.64 16.57 10.95
CA ALA A 2 1.11 15.23 10.79
C ALA A 2 2.30 14.26 10.81
N GLY A 3 2.24 13.25 11.68
CA GLY A 3 3.28 12.24 11.79
C GLY A 3 3.36 11.36 10.55
N ILE A 4 4.49 10.69 10.35
CA ILE A 4 4.63 9.68 9.30
C ILE A 4 3.92 8.43 9.78
N LYS A 5 2.96 7.96 8.98
CA LYS A 5 2.28 6.68 9.18
C LYS A 5 2.97 5.57 8.41
N ASN A 6 2.83 4.35 8.88
CA ASN A 6 3.46 3.17 8.32
C ASN A 6 2.39 2.25 7.73
N PHE A 7 2.48 1.97 6.44
CA PHE A 7 1.56 1.12 5.70
C PHE A 7 2.30 -0.09 5.16
N LEU A 8 1.75 -1.29 5.39
CA LEU A 8 2.27 -2.53 4.82
C LEU A 8 1.36 -2.97 3.67
N LEU A 9 1.97 -3.23 2.52
CA LEU A 9 1.32 -3.73 1.32
C LEU A 9 1.85 -5.12 1.01
N VAL A 10 0.93 -6.05 0.72
CA VAL A 10 1.26 -7.39 0.23
C VAL A 10 0.61 -7.56 -1.12
N PHE A 11 1.41 -7.75 -2.15
CA PHE A 11 0.95 -7.74 -3.54
C PHE A 11 1.32 -9.03 -4.26
N ASP A 12 0.38 -9.59 -5.01
CA ASP A 12 0.57 -10.78 -5.83
C ASP A 12 0.74 -10.38 -7.31
N HIS A 13 1.98 -10.42 -7.80
CA HIS A 13 2.32 -10.16 -9.19
C HIS A 13 1.78 -11.21 -10.17
N SER A 14 1.51 -12.44 -9.70
CA SER A 14 0.95 -13.47 -10.58
C SER A 14 -0.52 -13.20 -10.88
N LYS A 15 -1.25 -12.56 -9.95
CA LYS A 15 -2.66 -12.23 -10.10
C LYS A 15 -2.91 -10.76 -10.43
N ASP A 16 -1.90 -9.92 -10.29
CA ASP A 16 -2.03 -8.46 -10.35
C ASP A 16 -3.05 -7.98 -9.31
N GLU A 17 -2.88 -8.40 -8.05
CA GLU A 17 -3.83 -8.13 -6.96
C GLU A 17 -3.13 -7.71 -5.66
N LEU A 18 -3.68 -6.69 -4.99
CA LEU A 18 -3.30 -6.35 -3.62
C LEU A 18 -3.99 -7.31 -2.65
N LEU A 19 -3.20 -8.16 -1.99
CA LEU A 19 -3.70 -9.16 -1.04
C LEU A 19 -4.01 -8.53 0.31
N GLU A 20 -3.11 -7.69 0.84
CA GLU A 20 -3.28 -7.03 2.13
C GLU A 20 -2.80 -5.58 2.10
N GLU A 21 -3.56 -4.71 2.78
CA GLU A 21 -3.26 -3.31 3.08
C GLU A 21 -3.43 -3.13 4.60
N LEU A 22 -2.33 -2.88 5.34
CA LEU A 22 -2.37 -2.71 6.79
C LEU A 22 -1.81 -1.33 7.18
N ASP A 23 -2.56 -0.60 8.00
CA ASP A 23 -2.16 0.70 8.57
C ASP A 23 -1.72 0.49 10.04
N PHE A 24 -0.48 0.85 10.33
CA PHE A 24 0.11 0.79 11.67
C PHE A 24 0.24 2.18 12.31
N GLY A 25 -0.26 3.23 11.67
CA GLY A 25 -0.10 4.59 12.15
C GLY A 25 1.38 4.93 12.36
N GLU A 26 1.68 5.62 13.45
CA GLU A 26 3.04 6.05 13.79
C GLU A 26 3.89 4.94 14.44
N ASP A 27 3.32 3.76 14.71
CA ASP A 27 3.96 2.65 15.41
C ASP A 27 4.91 1.84 14.51
N ILE A 28 6.09 2.39 14.22
CA ILE A 28 7.10 1.79 13.34
C ILE A 28 7.60 0.42 13.82
N GLU A 29 7.62 0.19 15.14
CA GLU A 29 8.07 -1.09 15.71
C GLU A 29 7.11 -2.23 15.32
N ILE A 30 5.80 -2.00 15.46
CA ILE A 30 4.76 -2.96 15.07
C ILE A 30 4.79 -3.17 13.56
N ALA A 31 4.95 -2.09 12.79
CA ALA A 31 5.03 -2.15 11.34
C ALA A 31 6.21 -2.99 10.85
N THR A 32 7.39 -2.83 11.46
CA THR A 32 8.62 -3.56 11.12
C THR A 32 8.51 -5.04 11.52
N GLU A 33 7.91 -5.34 12.67
CA GLU A 33 7.65 -6.71 13.08
C GLU A 33 6.70 -7.41 12.11
N ALA A 34 5.62 -6.72 11.72
CA ALA A 34 4.67 -7.21 10.74
C ALA A 34 5.35 -7.46 9.39
N TYR A 35 6.10 -6.49 8.88
CA TYR A 35 6.88 -6.62 7.65
C TYR A 35 7.77 -7.86 7.69
N SER A 36 8.58 -8.02 8.74
CA SER A 36 9.48 -9.16 8.91
C SER A 36 8.73 -10.50 8.97
N ARG A 37 7.52 -10.53 9.57
CA ARG A 37 6.67 -11.73 9.63
C ARG A 37 6.12 -12.07 8.24
N PHE A 38 5.66 -11.09 7.49
CA PHE A 38 5.13 -11.26 6.14
C PHE A 38 6.24 -11.66 5.15
N GLU A 39 7.41 -11.04 5.20
CA GLU A 39 8.58 -11.45 4.40
C GLU A 39 8.91 -12.93 4.65
N ARG A 40 8.97 -13.37 5.91
CA ARG A 40 9.22 -14.79 6.22
C ARG A 40 8.10 -15.70 5.72
N LYS A 41 6.85 -15.26 5.82
CA LYS A 41 5.67 -16.02 5.36
C LYS A 41 5.70 -16.26 3.85
N TYR A 42 6.15 -15.27 3.08
CA TYR A 42 6.16 -15.29 1.61
C TYR A 42 7.56 -15.46 1.01
N ALA A 43 8.58 -15.82 1.81
CA ALA A 43 9.97 -15.88 1.37
C ALA A 43 10.24 -16.83 0.18
N ASP A 44 9.43 -17.88 0.03
CA ASP A 44 9.55 -18.85 -1.08
C ASP A 44 8.72 -18.44 -2.31
N ASP A 45 7.79 -17.50 -2.15
CA ASP A 45 6.85 -17.10 -3.19
C ASP A 45 7.34 -15.84 -3.91
N ARG A 46 8.06 -16.04 -5.02
CA ARG A 46 8.66 -14.94 -5.81
C ARG A 46 7.62 -14.07 -6.53
N ALA A 47 6.35 -14.48 -6.54
CA ALA A 47 5.28 -13.68 -7.07
C ALA A 47 4.72 -12.69 -6.03
N ILE A 48 5.04 -12.87 -4.75
CA ILE A 48 4.54 -12.00 -3.68
C ILE A 48 5.58 -10.96 -3.31
N ASP A 49 5.20 -9.69 -3.44
CA ASP A 49 5.95 -8.55 -2.92
C ASP A 49 5.36 -8.13 -1.57
N VAL A 50 6.24 -7.97 -0.58
CA VAL A 50 5.90 -7.40 0.73
C VAL A 50 6.64 -6.07 0.84
N VAL A 51 5.92 -4.96 1.01
CA VAL A 51 6.49 -3.61 1.00
C VAL A 51 5.96 -2.80 2.17
N LEU A 52 6.88 -2.19 2.92
CA LEU A 52 6.56 -1.25 4.00
C LEU A 52 6.80 0.19 3.54
N VAL A 53 5.78 1.03 3.61
CA VAL A 53 5.79 2.42 3.12
C VAL A 53 5.48 3.38 4.27
N GLY A 54 6.39 4.34 4.51
CA GLY A 54 6.13 5.47 5.39
C GLY A 54 5.55 6.64 4.60
N SER A 55 4.35 7.12 4.96
CA SER A 55 3.70 8.28 4.31
C SER A 55 2.77 9.01 5.27
N ASP A 56 2.37 10.23 4.92
CA ASP A 56 1.41 11.00 5.72
C ASP A 56 -0.01 10.36 5.71
N SER A 57 -0.41 9.77 4.58
CA SER A 57 -1.75 9.20 4.36
C SER A 57 -1.72 8.04 3.36
N ILE A 58 -2.68 7.12 3.45
CA ILE A 58 -2.84 6.00 2.50
C ILE A 58 -3.12 6.49 1.07
N GLU A 59 -3.78 7.65 0.92
CA GLU A 59 -4.04 8.27 -0.39
C GLU A 59 -2.74 8.65 -1.10
N THR A 60 -1.79 9.23 -0.37
CA THR A 60 -0.44 9.55 -0.87
C THR A 60 0.31 8.27 -1.26
N VAL A 61 0.17 7.18 -0.50
CA VAL A 61 0.75 5.87 -0.86
C VAL A 61 0.13 5.35 -2.16
N LYS A 62 -1.20 5.39 -2.29
CA LYS A 62 -1.91 4.97 -3.52
C LYS A 62 -1.47 5.78 -4.75
N PHE A 63 -1.12 7.05 -4.56
CA PHE A 63 -0.62 7.91 -5.62
C PHE A 63 0.84 7.61 -5.99
N THR A 64 1.72 7.52 -5.00
CA THR A 64 3.18 7.34 -5.21
C THR A 64 3.58 5.90 -5.54
N HIS A 65 2.78 4.93 -5.09
CA HIS A 65 3.00 3.48 -5.23
C HIS A 65 1.85 2.81 -6.00
N ALA A 66 1.29 3.52 -7.00
CA ALA A 66 0.09 3.09 -7.74
C ALA A 66 0.19 1.68 -8.36
N ASN A 67 1.40 1.20 -8.65
CA ASN A 67 1.64 -0.15 -9.20
C ASN A 67 1.14 -1.28 -8.27
N TYR A 68 1.06 -1.04 -6.97
CA TYR A 68 0.56 -2.02 -6.01
C TYR A 68 -0.96 -1.96 -5.84
N PHE A 69 -1.65 -1.03 -6.51
CA PHE A 69 -3.08 -0.85 -6.39
C PHE A 69 -3.76 -0.90 -7.77
N PRO A 70 -3.99 -2.10 -8.33
CA PRO A 70 -4.61 -2.27 -9.63
C PRO A 70 -5.99 -1.60 -9.65
N GLY A 71 -6.26 -0.82 -10.71
CA GLY A 71 -7.49 -0.03 -10.85
C GLY A 71 -7.54 1.31 -10.12
N SER A 72 -6.49 1.69 -9.37
CA SER A 72 -6.43 3.01 -8.70
C SER A 72 -6.32 4.17 -9.67
N SER A 73 -5.62 3.97 -10.79
CA SER A 73 -5.52 4.96 -11.86
C SER A 73 -6.89 5.31 -12.44
N GLN A 74 -7.79 4.31 -12.59
CA GLN A 74 -9.16 4.55 -13.05
C GLN A 74 -10.01 5.28 -12.01
N ARG A 75 -9.83 4.97 -10.71
CA ARG A 75 -10.56 5.62 -9.61
C ARG A 75 -10.12 7.07 -9.41
N LEU A 76 -8.81 7.34 -9.41
CA LEU A 76 -8.24 8.69 -9.33
C LEU A 76 -8.67 9.55 -10.51
N MET A 77 -8.70 9.00 -11.73
CA MET A 77 -9.28 9.70 -12.88
C MET A 77 -10.77 9.99 -12.69
N HIS A 78 -11.53 9.05 -12.14
CA HIS A 78 -12.96 9.23 -11.89
C HIS A 78 -13.23 10.34 -10.85
N ASP A 79 -12.49 10.35 -9.72
CA ASP A 79 -12.59 11.39 -8.69
C ASP A 79 -12.14 12.76 -9.21
N ALA A 80 -11.03 12.81 -9.94
CA ALA A 80 -10.55 14.04 -10.56
C ALA A 80 -11.59 14.63 -11.53
N LEU A 81 -12.24 13.80 -12.35
CA LEU A 81 -13.28 14.24 -13.30
C LEU A 81 -14.55 14.72 -12.57
N ASN A 82 -14.89 14.11 -11.43
CA ASN A 82 -16.10 14.46 -10.67
C ASN A 82 -15.95 15.80 -9.91
N LEU A 83 -14.72 16.16 -9.52
CA LEU A 83 -14.41 17.46 -8.89
C LEU A 83 -14.56 18.67 -9.84
N TYR A 84 -14.53 18.46 -11.16
CA TYR A 84 -14.79 19.51 -12.16
C TYR A 84 -16.26 19.57 -12.63
N ALA A 85 -17.12 18.68 -12.12
CA ALA A 85 -18.52 18.56 -12.51
C ALA A 85 -19.52 19.15 -11.49
N SER A 86 -19.03 19.85 -10.46
CA SER A 86 -19.85 20.55 -9.43
C SER A 86 -19.64 22.06 -9.44
#